data_AF-A0A395GR62-F1
#
_entry.id   AF-A0A395GR62-F1
#
_cell.length_a   1.000
_cell.length_b   1.000
_cell.length_c   1.000
_cell.angle_alpha   90.00
_cell.angle_beta   90.00
_cell.angle_gamma   90.00
#
_symmetry.space_group_name_H-M   'P 1'
#
loop_
_entity.id
_entity.type
_entity.pdbx_description
1 polymer ?
#
loop_
_entity_poly.entity_id
_entity_poly.type
_entity_poly.pdbx_seq_one_letter_code
_entity_poly.pdbx_strand_id
1 'polypeptide(L)'
;MGTTVHSEIQDASVKIRRVRLENAGCSPDWGAGHERRRNANGRAKALVLGDTKFKWRPAKAVDTVRNTVDDSYEDGPMRDDVRPFEQVQYYGAVYRCRYVFIITEEELVVMQLHLAPDPVRTSPRPVRTRPPPPAHQRGLSSSTISGQPTDMSVDESDLKPRIGLVKYKSIPWSAEAGLTIKLALYCLIRLADEDGNDLKVEYPPLTGNSMRST
;
A
#
# COMPACT_ATOMS: atom_id res chain seq x y z
N MET A 1 41.10 -27.95 -25.96
CA MET A 1 39.68 -27.92 -25.56
C MET A 1 39.52 -26.80 -24.55
N GLY A 2 39.17 -25.60 -25.02
CA GLY A 2 38.97 -24.42 -24.18
C GLY A 2 37.49 -24.07 -24.16
N THR A 3 36.85 -24.24 -23.01
CA THR A 3 35.46 -23.81 -22.77
C THR A 3 35.46 -22.36 -22.31
N THR A 4 35.16 -21.46 -23.24
CA THR A 4 34.85 -20.05 -22.94
C THR A 4 33.47 -19.97 -22.32
N VAL A 5 33.40 -19.70 -21.03
CA VAL A 5 32.14 -19.39 -20.34
C VAL A 5 31.88 -17.89 -20.54
N HIS A 6 31.07 -17.56 -21.55
CA HIS A 6 30.49 -16.23 -21.66
C HIS A 6 29.42 -16.08 -20.58
N SER A 7 29.76 -15.45 -19.46
CA SER A 7 28.80 -14.96 -18.49
C SER A 7 28.06 -13.76 -19.09
N GLU A 8 26.87 -14.02 -19.61
CA GLU A 8 25.91 -13.03 -20.08
C GLU A 8 25.40 -12.23 -18.88
N ILE A 9 26.01 -11.06 -18.63
CA ILE A 9 25.44 -10.05 -17.72
C ILE A 9 24.21 -9.49 -18.44
N GLN A 10 23.05 -10.11 -18.20
CA GLN A 10 21.78 -9.58 -18.66
C GLN A 10 21.50 -8.27 -17.93
N ASP A 11 21.70 -7.19 -18.69
CA ASP A 11 21.36 -5.82 -18.39
C ASP A 11 19.88 -5.73 -18.00
N ALA A 12 19.61 -5.71 -16.70
CA ALA A 12 18.31 -5.36 -16.14
C ALA A 12 18.10 -3.86 -16.33
N SER A 13 17.84 -3.46 -17.57
CA SER A 13 17.46 -2.10 -17.95
C SER A 13 16.10 -1.78 -17.31
N VAL A 14 16.12 -1.33 -16.06
CA VAL A 14 14.97 -0.78 -15.33
C VAL A 14 14.52 0.49 -16.06
N LYS A 15 13.54 0.35 -16.95
CA LYS A 15 12.92 1.48 -17.66
C LYS A 15 11.70 1.95 -16.87
N ILE A 16 11.81 3.11 -16.24
CA ILE A 16 10.64 3.84 -15.72
C ILE A 16 9.84 4.31 -16.95
N ARG A 17 8.71 3.66 -17.19
CA ARG A 17 7.77 3.97 -18.27
C ARG A 17 6.38 4.06 -17.69
N ARG A 18 5.45 4.66 -18.42
CA ARG A 18 4.03 4.50 -18.16
C ARG A 18 3.63 3.04 -18.44
N VAL A 19 3.75 2.18 -17.42
CA VAL A 19 3.41 0.76 -17.51
C VAL A 19 1.91 0.59 -17.29
N ARG A 20 1.24 -0.23 -18.11
CA ARG A 20 -0.12 -0.68 -17.80
C ARG A 20 -0.04 -1.70 -16.67
N LEU A 21 -0.42 -1.28 -15.48
CA LEU A 21 -0.34 -2.09 -14.27
C LEU A 21 -1.60 -2.93 -14.08
N GLU A 22 -1.48 -3.98 -13.26
CA GLU A 22 -2.47 -5.05 -13.12
C GLU A 22 -3.90 -4.61 -12.76
N ASN A 23 -4.09 -3.47 -12.10
CA ASN A 23 -5.41 -2.97 -11.72
C ASN A 23 -5.91 -1.87 -12.68
N ALA A 24 -7.09 -2.05 -13.26
CA ALA A 24 -7.68 -1.08 -14.19
C ALA A 24 -8.38 0.11 -13.51
N GLY A 25 -8.80 -0.04 -12.24
CA GLY A 25 -9.53 1.00 -11.50
C GLY A 25 -8.63 2.02 -10.78
N CYS A 26 -7.32 1.77 -10.75
CA CYS A 26 -6.36 2.62 -10.05
C CYS A 26 -5.21 2.97 -10.99
N SER A 27 -5.10 4.25 -11.38
CA SER A 27 -4.09 4.73 -12.32
C SER A 27 -3.12 5.69 -11.64
N PRO A 28 -1.99 5.19 -11.10
CA PRO A 28 -0.92 6.05 -10.63
C PRO A 28 -0.26 6.76 -11.82
N ASP A 29 0.25 7.97 -11.61
CA ASP A 29 0.99 8.72 -12.65
C ASP A 29 2.26 7.97 -13.08
N TRP A 30 2.93 7.33 -12.12
CA TRP A 30 4.18 6.62 -12.31
C TRP A 30 4.13 5.20 -11.76
N GLY A 31 4.88 4.30 -12.39
CA GLY A 31 5.11 2.99 -11.83
C GLY A 31 6.24 2.25 -12.52
N ALA A 32 6.85 1.33 -11.80
CA ALA A 32 7.69 0.29 -12.38
C ALA A 32 7.05 -1.07 -12.08
N GLY A 33 7.19 -2.01 -13.02
CA GLY A 33 6.63 -3.34 -12.88
C GLY A 33 7.58 -4.39 -13.44
N HIS A 34 7.38 -5.62 -13.01
CA HIS A 34 8.24 -6.73 -13.39
C HIS A 34 7.81 -7.28 -14.76
N GLU A 35 8.63 -7.08 -15.79
CA GLU A 35 8.27 -7.45 -17.17
C GLU A 35 7.98 -8.96 -17.32
N ARG A 36 8.72 -9.81 -16.60
CA ARG A 36 8.53 -11.28 -16.62
C ARG A 36 7.31 -11.77 -15.83
N ARG A 37 6.71 -10.94 -14.95
CA ARG A 37 5.57 -11.32 -14.10
C ARG A 37 4.35 -10.55 -14.55
N ARG A 38 3.68 -11.06 -15.57
CA ARG A 38 2.47 -10.46 -16.14
C ARG A 38 1.23 -11.24 -15.72
N ASN A 39 0.12 -10.53 -15.50
CA ASN A 39 -1.18 -11.15 -15.28
C ASN A 39 -1.78 -11.68 -16.59
N ALA A 40 -2.94 -12.33 -16.52
CA ALA A 40 -3.65 -12.87 -17.69
C ALA A 40 -3.96 -11.83 -18.78
N ASN A 41 -4.02 -10.55 -18.41
CA ASN A 41 -4.24 -9.42 -19.32
C ASN A 41 -2.93 -8.84 -19.88
N GLY A 42 -1.80 -9.51 -19.68
CA GLY A 42 -0.48 -9.08 -20.13
C GLY A 42 0.10 -7.87 -19.37
N ARG A 43 -0.50 -7.50 -18.23
CA ARG A 43 -0.08 -6.35 -17.42
C ARG A 43 0.94 -6.77 -16.38
N ALA A 44 2.01 -5.99 -16.21
CA ALA A 44 3.07 -6.30 -15.25
C ALA A 44 2.59 -6.14 -13.81
N LYS A 45 3.05 -7.03 -12.91
CA LYS A 45 2.92 -6.86 -11.46
C LYS A 45 3.69 -5.61 -11.04
N ALA A 46 3.05 -4.73 -10.28
CA ALA A 46 3.67 -3.51 -9.80
C ALA A 46 4.82 -3.83 -8.82
N LEU A 47 5.91 -3.05 -8.91
CA LEU A 47 7.04 -3.07 -7.98
C LEU A 47 7.09 -1.80 -7.13
N VAL A 48 6.96 -0.64 -7.78
CA VAL A 48 6.87 0.66 -7.11
C VAL A 48 5.87 1.51 -7.86
N LEU A 49 5.17 2.36 -7.12
CA LEU A 49 4.13 3.25 -7.65
C LEU A 49 4.39 4.66 -7.19
N GLY A 50 4.02 5.64 -7.99
CA GLY A 50 4.12 7.02 -7.56
C GLY A 50 3.22 7.98 -8.26
N ASP A 51 3.22 9.20 -7.74
CA ASP A 51 2.31 10.26 -8.12
C ASP A 51 3.06 11.58 -8.25
N THR A 52 2.56 12.50 -9.09
CA THR A 52 3.10 13.85 -9.19
C THR A 52 2.18 14.86 -8.53
N LYS A 53 2.75 15.72 -7.68
CA LYS A 53 2.03 16.81 -7.02
C LYS A 53 2.72 18.14 -7.20
N PHE A 54 1.99 19.10 -7.76
CA PHE A 54 2.43 20.48 -7.95
C PHE A 54 1.97 21.36 -6.80
N LYS A 55 2.77 22.35 -6.41
CA LYS A 55 2.47 23.32 -5.32
C LYS A 55 2.12 22.67 -3.98
N TRP A 56 2.49 21.40 -3.80
CA TRP A 56 2.27 20.66 -2.56
C TRP A 56 3.59 20.49 -1.82
N ARG A 57 3.55 20.69 -0.50
CA ARG A 57 4.73 20.64 0.38
C ARG A 57 4.64 19.47 1.35
N PRO A 58 5.48 18.43 1.21
CA PRO A 58 5.52 17.27 2.10
C PRO A 58 5.66 17.62 3.57
N ALA A 59 6.49 18.63 3.90
CA ALA A 59 6.69 19.06 5.29
C ALA A 59 5.37 19.48 5.95
N LYS A 60 4.51 20.23 5.23
CA LYS A 60 3.21 20.68 5.74
C LYS A 60 2.29 19.49 6.03
N ALA A 61 2.27 18.50 5.14
CA ALA A 61 1.49 17.28 5.35
C ALA A 61 1.95 16.49 6.58
N VAL A 62 3.26 16.36 6.77
CA VAL A 62 3.85 15.71 7.94
C VAL A 62 3.50 16.47 9.22
N ASP A 63 3.59 17.79 9.19
CA ASP A 63 3.26 18.65 10.33
C ASP A 63 1.77 18.55 10.68
N THR A 64 0.88 18.49 9.69
CA THR A 64 -0.54 18.25 9.91
C THR A 64 -0.77 16.92 10.62
N VAL A 65 -0.17 15.82 10.15
CA VAL A 65 -0.34 14.51 10.78
C VAL A 65 0.24 14.48 12.21
N ARG A 66 1.38 15.11 12.44
CA ARG A 66 2.08 15.07 13.75
C ARG A 66 1.46 15.98 14.82
N ASN A 67 0.92 17.13 14.42
CA ASN A 67 0.44 18.15 15.35
C ASN A 67 -1.07 18.10 15.58
N THR A 68 -1.77 17.13 15.00
CA THR A 68 -3.20 16.94 15.23
C THR A 68 -3.43 16.40 16.65
N VAL A 69 -4.25 17.12 17.42
CA VAL A 69 -4.45 16.89 18.86
C VAL A 69 -5.39 15.70 19.15
N ASP A 70 -6.34 15.43 18.26
CA ASP A 70 -7.41 14.44 18.46
C ASP A 70 -7.24 13.17 17.63
N ASP A 71 -6.01 12.84 17.23
CA ASP A 71 -5.68 11.69 16.35
C ASP A 71 -6.45 11.66 15.01
N SER A 72 -7.13 12.76 14.64
CA SER A 72 -7.95 12.86 13.44
C SER A 72 -7.82 14.23 12.79
N TYR A 73 -7.25 14.24 11.58
CA TYR A 73 -7.16 15.44 10.73
C TYR A 73 -8.31 15.51 9.71
N GLU A 74 -9.21 14.51 9.69
CA GLU A 74 -10.21 14.32 8.64
C GLU A 74 -11.23 15.46 8.53
N ASP A 75 -11.55 16.09 9.66
CA ASP A 75 -12.51 17.19 9.74
C ASP A 75 -11.81 18.56 9.82
N GLY A 76 -10.48 18.57 9.79
CA GLY A 76 -9.67 19.78 9.90
C GLY A 76 -9.54 20.53 8.57
N PRO A 77 -9.33 21.87 8.60
CA PRO A 77 -9.10 22.66 7.38
C PRO A 77 -7.81 22.29 6.65
N MET A 78 -6.88 21.59 7.32
CA MET A 78 -5.59 21.15 6.77
C MET A 78 -5.66 19.74 6.15
N ARG A 79 -6.84 19.12 6.08
CA ARG A 79 -7.03 17.77 5.51
C ARG A 79 -6.46 17.65 4.09
N ASP A 80 -6.60 18.70 3.29
CA ASP A 80 -6.12 18.66 1.90
C ASP A 80 -4.59 18.54 1.80
N ASP A 81 -3.86 18.92 2.84
CA ASP A 81 -2.41 18.75 2.88
C ASP A 81 -1.98 17.29 2.91
N VAL A 82 -2.79 16.38 3.47
CA VAL A 82 -2.43 14.96 3.61
C VAL A 82 -2.94 14.07 2.48
N ARG A 83 -3.86 14.59 1.65
CA ARG A 83 -4.47 13.82 0.53
C ARG A 83 -3.46 13.16 -0.40
N PRO A 84 -2.32 13.80 -0.74
CA PRO A 84 -1.31 13.10 -1.54
C PRO A 84 -0.74 11.86 -0.89
N PHE A 85 -0.56 11.85 0.44
CA PHE A 85 -0.13 10.64 1.16
C PHE A 85 -1.21 9.56 1.13
N GLU A 86 -2.47 9.92 1.37
CA GLU A 86 -3.59 8.97 1.30
C GLU A 86 -3.71 8.35 -0.10
N GLN A 87 -3.52 9.16 -1.14
CA GLN A 87 -3.60 8.71 -2.52
C GLN A 87 -2.54 7.64 -2.84
N VAL A 88 -1.28 7.86 -2.46
CA VAL A 88 -0.22 6.86 -2.71
C VAL A 88 -0.30 5.68 -1.75
N GLN A 89 -0.81 5.85 -0.53
CA GLN A 89 -1.15 4.73 0.35
C GLN A 89 -2.24 3.85 -0.27
N TYR A 90 -3.27 4.45 -0.86
CA TYR A 90 -4.31 3.75 -1.60
C TYR A 90 -3.71 2.96 -2.77
N TYR A 91 -2.74 3.52 -3.50
CA TYR A 91 -2.02 2.79 -4.54
C TYR A 91 -1.31 1.55 -3.98
N GLY A 92 -0.55 1.73 -2.91
CA GLY A 92 0.13 0.63 -2.24
C GLY A 92 -0.83 -0.47 -1.76
N ALA A 93 -1.97 -0.08 -1.20
CA ALA A 93 -3.02 -1.00 -0.77
C ALA A 93 -3.62 -1.79 -1.94
N VAL A 94 -4.02 -1.11 -3.01
CA VAL A 94 -4.67 -1.71 -4.18
C VAL A 94 -3.75 -2.67 -4.93
N TYR A 95 -2.48 -2.31 -5.07
CA TYR A 95 -1.49 -3.10 -5.79
C TYR A 95 -0.65 -4.00 -4.86
N ARG A 96 -0.96 -4.04 -3.56
CA ARG A 96 -0.20 -4.76 -2.53
C ARG A 96 1.31 -4.46 -2.60
N CYS A 97 1.66 -3.21 -2.86
CA CYS A 97 3.03 -2.73 -3.00
C CYS A 97 3.51 -2.10 -1.69
N ARG A 98 4.70 -2.52 -1.26
CA ARG A 98 5.41 -1.99 -0.09
C ARG A 98 5.93 -0.58 -0.29
N TYR A 99 6.37 -0.27 -1.50
CA TYR A 99 7.10 0.97 -1.78
C TYR A 99 6.31 1.88 -2.71
N VAL A 100 6.14 3.13 -2.28
CA VAL A 100 5.48 4.18 -3.06
C VAL A 100 6.27 5.49 -2.98
N PHE A 101 6.05 6.41 -3.91
CA PHE A 101 6.74 7.70 -3.91
C PHE A 101 5.86 8.84 -4.44
N ILE A 102 6.20 10.08 -4.07
CA ILE A 102 5.61 11.30 -4.61
C ILE A 102 6.73 12.17 -5.17
N ILE A 103 6.54 12.68 -6.38
CA ILE A 103 7.43 13.67 -7.01
C ILE A 103 6.78 15.05 -6.90
N THR A 104 7.52 16.02 -6.37
CA THR A 104 7.12 17.43 -6.34
C THR A 104 8.12 18.29 -7.12
N GLU A 105 7.87 19.60 -7.17
CA GLU A 105 8.78 20.59 -7.76
C GLU A 105 10.06 20.78 -6.95
N GLU A 106 10.05 20.43 -5.66
CA GLU A 106 11.14 20.69 -4.71
C GLU A 106 11.86 19.42 -4.26
N GLU A 107 11.18 18.28 -4.23
CA GLU A 107 11.72 17.02 -3.69
C GLU A 107 11.03 15.75 -4.20
N LEU A 108 11.71 14.61 -4.01
CA LEU A 108 11.15 13.26 -4.07
C LEU A 108 10.89 12.76 -2.65
N VAL A 109 9.67 12.34 -2.38
CA VAL A 109 9.31 11.66 -1.13
C VAL A 109 9.15 10.17 -1.41
N VAL A 110 10.02 9.35 -0.81
CA VAL A 110 9.89 7.89 -0.87
C VAL A 110 9.27 7.36 0.41
N MET A 111 8.40 6.36 0.29
CA MET A 111 7.65 5.77 1.41
C MET A 111 7.71 4.25 1.40
N GLN A 112 7.82 3.69 2.59
CA GLN A 112 7.66 2.27 2.88
C GLN A 112 6.40 2.08 3.73
N LEU A 113 5.43 1.37 3.17
CA LEU A 113 4.14 1.10 3.76
C LEU A 113 4.16 -0.22 4.55
N HIS A 114 3.41 -0.27 5.64
CA HIS A 114 3.18 -1.46 6.44
C HIS A 114 1.69 -1.73 6.54
N LEU A 115 1.31 -3.00 6.64
CA LEU A 115 -0.04 -3.35 7.07
C LEU A 115 -0.23 -2.95 8.52
N ALA A 116 -1.40 -2.42 8.84
CA ALA A 116 -1.85 -2.32 10.22
C ALA A 116 -1.94 -3.75 10.80
N PRO A 117 -1.54 -3.96 12.07
CA PRO A 117 -1.74 -5.24 12.73
C PRO A 117 -3.24 -5.55 12.78
N ASP A 118 -3.58 -6.84 12.69
CA ASP A 118 -4.97 -7.27 12.81
C ASP A 118 -5.54 -6.77 14.14
N PRO A 119 -6.75 -6.16 14.13
CA PRO A 119 -7.37 -5.74 15.36
C PRO A 119 -7.56 -6.97 16.25
N VAL A 120 -7.04 -6.92 17.47
CA VAL A 120 -7.26 -7.97 18.48
C VAL A 120 -8.77 -8.11 18.65
N ARG A 121 -9.34 -9.20 18.13
CA ARG A 121 -10.74 -9.55 18.34
C ARG A 121 -10.94 -9.86 19.82
N THR A 122 -11.16 -8.83 20.64
CA THR A 122 -11.64 -9.01 22.00
C THR A 122 -13.01 -9.67 21.92
N SER A 123 -13.07 -10.92 22.39
CA SER A 123 -14.19 -11.86 22.57
C SER A 123 -15.54 -11.54 21.91
N PRO A 124 -16.21 -12.51 21.23
CA PRO A 124 -17.54 -12.30 20.68
C PRO A 124 -18.48 -11.74 21.75
N ARG A 125 -19.14 -10.63 21.42
CA ARG A 125 -20.16 -9.98 22.27
C ARG A 125 -21.11 -11.08 22.78
N PRO A 126 -21.35 -11.20 24.10
CA PRO A 126 -22.28 -12.19 24.64
C PRO A 126 -23.61 -12.08 23.90
N VAL A 127 -24.00 -13.15 23.20
CA VAL A 127 -25.31 -13.23 22.56
C VAL A 127 -26.32 -13.14 23.68
N ARG A 128 -27.09 -12.04 23.69
CA ARG A 128 -28.15 -11.84 24.66
C ARG A 128 -29.23 -12.86 24.36
N THR A 129 -29.23 -13.99 25.06
CA THR A 129 -30.32 -14.97 25.09
C THR A 129 -31.51 -14.35 25.81
N ARG A 130 -32.11 -13.31 25.23
CA ARG A 130 -33.45 -12.87 25.64
C ARG A 130 -34.45 -13.74 24.90
N PRO A 131 -35.34 -14.44 25.61
CA PRO A 131 -36.52 -15.01 24.99
C PRO A 131 -37.24 -13.91 24.19
N PRO A 132 -37.75 -14.23 22.99
CA PRO A 132 -38.54 -13.27 22.22
C PRO A 132 -39.71 -12.77 23.09
N PRO A 133 -40.03 -11.46 23.08
CA PRO A 133 -41.23 -10.97 23.73
C PRO A 133 -42.46 -11.68 23.12
N PRO A 134 -43.54 -11.91 23.91
CA PRO A 134 -44.73 -12.58 23.42
C PRO A 134 -45.28 -11.87 22.17
N ALA A 135 -45.40 -12.63 21.08
CA ALA A 135 -45.92 -12.14 19.82
C ALA A 135 -47.40 -11.76 19.95
N HIS A 136 -47.76 -10.56 19.51
CA HIS A 136 -49.15 -10.22 19.23
C HIS A 136 -49.64 -11.08 18.07
N GLN A 137 -50.56 -11.99 18.38
CA GLN A 137 -51.22 -12.91 17.47
C GLN A 137 -52.30 -12.17 16.67
N ARG A 138 -52.15 -12.05 15.35
CA ARG A 138 -53.28 -11.89 14.42
C ARG A 138 -53.00 -12.57 13.08
N GLY A 139 -53.92 -13.47 12.71
CA GLY A 139 -54.32 -13.72 11.32
C GLY A 139 -53.45 -14.68 10.51
N LEU A 140 -54.01 -15.86 10.26
CA LEU A 140 -53.50 -16.89 9.36
C LEU A 140 -53.42 -16.41 7.90
N SER A 141 -52.32 -16.70 7.20
CA SER A 141 -52.33 -17.22 5.83
C SER A 141 -51.01 -17.94 5.48
N SER A 142 -51.18 -18.94 4.63
CA SER A 142 -50.36 -20.11 4.39
C SER A 142 -49.16 -19.89 3.43
N SER A 143 -48.12 -20.72 3.64
CA SER A 143 -47.18 -21.29 2.66
C SER A 143 -45.88 -20.55 2.26
N THR A 144 -44.78 -21.14 2.79
CA THR A 144 -43.45 -21.37 2.19
C THR A 144 -42.60 -20.19 1.71
N ILE A 145 -41.76 -19.65 2.62
CA ILE A 145 -40.44 -19.10 2.29
C ILE A 145 -39.43 -19.76 3.23
N SER A 146 -38.77 -20.80 2.73
CA SER A 146 -37.68 -21.50 3.43
C SER A 146 -36.36 -20.78 3.19
N GLY A 147 -35.71 -20.38 4.28
CA GLY A 147 -34.26 -20.18 4.36
C GLY A 147 -33.73 -18.89 3.75
N GLN A 148 -33.95 -17.75 4.41
CA GLN A 148 -33.00 -16.64 4.30
C GLN A 148 -31.68 -17.10 4.94
N PRO A 149 -30.56 -17.21 4.20
CA PRO A 149 -29.26 -17.15 4.86
C PRO A 149 -29.17 -15.77 5.51
N THR A 150 -28.80 -15.75 6.79
CA THR A 150 -28.35 -14.53 7.47
C THR A 150 -27.23 -13.94 6.64
N ASP A 151 -27.58 -12.86 5.93
CA ASP A 151 -26.68 -12.05 5.14
C ASP A 151 -25.63 -11.47 6.09
N MET A 152 -24.53 -12.19 6.25
CA MET A 152 -23.34 -11.66 6.90
C MET A 152 -22.78 -10.65 5.92
N SER A 153 -23.27 -9.42 6.03
CA SER A 153 -22.66 -8.23 5.45
C SER A 153 -21.25 -8.12 6.02
N VAL A 154 -20.32 -8.81 5.37
CA VAL A 154 -18.89 -8.54 5.50
C VAL A 154 -18.72 -7.21 4.78
N ASP A 155 -18.47 -6.16 5.55
CA ASP A 155 -18.21 -4.85 4.99
C ASP A 155 -17.00 -4.97 4.05
N GLU A 156 -17.13 -4.52 2.79
CA GLU A 156 -16.01 -4.59 1.83
C GLU A 156 -14.78 -3.79 2.34
N SER A 157 -14.98 -2.91 3.32
CA SER A 157 -13.91 -2.23 4.04
C SER A 157 -12.97 -3.19 4.79
N ASP A 158 -13.45 -4.35 5.26
CA ASP A 158 -12.65 -5.40 5.91
C ASP A 158 -11.73 -6.15 4.94
N LEU A 159 -11.99 -6.08 3.63
CA LEU A 159 -11.19 -6.75 2.61
C LEU A 159 -10.05 -5.87 2.05
N LYS A 160 -10.05 -4.57 2.36
CA LYS A 160 -9.00 -3.66 1.91
C LYS A 160 -7.83 -3.67 2.90
N PRO A 161 -6.59 -3.87 2.44
CA PRO A 161 -5.43 -3.84 3.31
C PRO A 161 -5.34 -2.46 3.99
N ARG A 162 -5.46 -2.45 5.32
CA ARG A 162 -5.34 -1.24 6.14
C ARG A 162 -3.87 -0.89 6.22
N ILE A 163 -3.49 0.27 5.67
CA ILE A 163 -2.13 0.77 5.82
C ILE A 163 -1.99 1.33 7.23
N GLY A 164 -1.00 0.83 7.96
CA GLY A 164 -0.68 1.29 9.31
C GLY A 164 0.49 2.26 9.27
N LEU A 165 1.67 1.75 9.65
CA LEU A 165 2.88 2.57 9.76
C LEU A 165 3.45 2.94 8.38
N VAL A 166 3.75 4.23 8.19
CA VAL A 166 4.48 4.73 7.03
C VAL A 166 5.82 5.28 7.45
N LYS A 167 6.90 4.71 6.91
CA LYS A 167 8.24 5.31 6.99
C LYS A 167 8.48 6.10 5.72
N TYR A 168 9.00 7.31 5.82
CA TYR A 168 9.28 8.13 4.65
C TYR A 168 10.67 8.75 4.72
N LYS A 169 11.19 9.12 3.54
CA LYS A 169 12.40 9.93 3.40
C LYS A 169 12.19 10.93 2.27
N SER A 170 12.57 12.18 2.54
CA SER A 170 12.54 13.24 1.53
C SER A 170 13.92 13.49 0.95
N ILE A 171 13.97 13.77 -0.35
CA ILE A 171 15.19 13.91 -1.13
C ILE A 171 15.04 15.15 -2.02
N PRO A 172 15.71 16.27 -1.71
CA PRO A 172 15.54 17.51 -2.45
C PRO A 172 16.16 17.42 -3.85
N TRP A 173 15.61 18.16 -4.82
CA TRP A 173 16.21 18.27 -6.16
C TRP A 173 17.59 18.92 -6.14
N SER A 174 17.87 19.74 -5.13
CA SER A 174 19.18 20.38 -4.93
C SER A 174 20.27 19.42 -4.41
N ALA A 175 19.96 18.15 -4.17
CA ALA A 175 20.96 17.16 -3.78
C ALA A 175 21.89 16.83 -4.98
N GLU A 176 23.06 17.47 -5.02
CA GLU A 176 24.07 17.26 -6.06
C GLU A 176 25.04 16.12 -5.75
N ALA A 177 25.29 15.85 -4.46
CA ALA A 177 26.17 14.78 -3.99
C ALA A 177 25.42 13.83 -3.05
N GLY A 178 25.71 12.53 -3.16
CA GLY A 178 25.07 11.48 -2.36
C GLY A 178 23.79 10.92 -3.01
N LEU A 179 22.70 10.83 -2.25
CA LEU A 179 21.45 10.22 -2.69
C LEU A 179 20.64 11.19 -3.56
N THR A 180 20.96 11.24 -4.85
CA THR A 180 20.18 12.01 -5.83
C THR A 180 18.82 11.35 -6.11
N ILE A 181 17.87 12.09 -6.68
CA ILE A 181 16.53 11.56 -7.01
C ILE A 181 16.59 10.36 -7.97
N LYS A 182 17.45 10.43 -9.00
CA LYS A 182 17.63 9.32 -9.95
C LYS A 182 18.19 8.08 -9.25
N LEU A 183 19.19 8.27 -8.40
CA LEU A 183 19.78 7.18 -7.63
C LEU A 183 18.77 6.60 -6.63
N ALA A 184 17.99 7.45 -5.97
CA ALA A 184 16.96 7.03 -5.02
C ALA A 184 15.87 6.18 -5.69
N LEU A 185 15.37 6.59 -6.86
CA LEU A 185 14.39 5.80 -7.62
C LEU A 185 14.99 4.46 -8.06
N TYR A 186 16.23 4.45 -8.54
CA TYR A 186 16.93 3.21 -8.88
C TYR A 186 17.03 2.28 -7.68
N CYS A 187 17.51 2.77 -6.54
CA CYS A 187 17.62 2.01 -5.30
C CYS A 187 16.26 1.51 -4.81
N LEU A 188 15.21 2.32 -4.88
CA LEU A 188 13.87 1.94 -4.47
C LEU A 188 13.34 0.77 -5.32
N ILE A 189 13.53 0.83 -6.63
CA ILE A 189 13.12 -0.25 -7.54
C ILE A 189 13.93 -1.52 -7.27
N ARG A 190 15.25 -1.40 -7.09
CA ARG A 190 16.12 -2.53 -6.75
C ARG A 190 15.74 -3.19 -5.43
N LEU A 191 15.50 -2.41 -4.39
CA LEU A 191 15.03 -2.91 -3.10
C LEU A 191 13.67 -3.62 -3.23
N ALA A 192 12.75 -3.08 -4.01
CA ALA A 192 11.45 -3.72 -4.25
C ALA A 192 11.56 -5.05 -5.00
N ASP A 193 12.53 -5.17 -5.91
CA ASP A 193 12.77 -6.39 -6.69
C ASP A 193 13.50 -7.47 -5.86
N GLU A 194 14.52 -7.08 -5.08
CA GLU A 194 15.41 -7.99 -4.34
C GLU A 194 14.83 -8.40 -2.97
N ASP A 195 14.39 -7.45 -2.15
CA ASP A 195 13.83 -7.73 -0.80
C ASP A 195 12.34 -8.13 -0.84
N GLY A 196 11.75 -8.04 -2.03
CA GLY A 196 10.33 -8.25 -2.26
C GLY A 196 9.48 -7.00 -2.02
N ASN A 197 8.39 -6.95 -2.77
CA ASN A 197 7.45 -5.83 -2.78
C ASN A 197 6.15 -6.11 -2.00
N ASP A 198 5.98 -7.30 -1.44
CA ASP A 198 4.71 -7.63 -0.78
C ASP A 198 4.55 -6.82 0.51
N LEU A 199 3.35 -6.25 0.69
CA LEU A 199 2.98 -5.49 1.87
C LEU A 199 2.86 -6.41 3.09
N LYS A 200 3.57 -6.10 4.18
CA LYS A 200 3.61 -6.91 5.42
C LYS A 200 3.40 -6.02 6.65
N VAL A 201 3.03 -6.64 7.77
CA VAL A 201 2.92 -5.96 9.08
C VAL A 201 4.30 -5.48 9.54
N GLU A 202 5.32 -6.34 9.38
CA GLU A 202 6.70 -6.03 9.73
C GLU A 202 7.65 -6.52 8.63
N TYR A 203 8.81 -5.87 8.54
CA TYR A 203 9.87 -6.25 7.63
C TYR A 203 11.17 -6.51 8.40
N PRO A 204 12.04 -7.41 7.89
CA PRO A 204 13.37 -7.56 8.45
C PRO A 204 14.10 -6.21 8.53
N PRO A 205 14.85 -5.95 9.61
CA PRO A 205 15.65 -4.74 9.71
C PRO A 205 16.73 -4.76 8.61
N LEU A 206 16.99 -3.59 8.01
CA LEU A 206 17.99 -3.42 6.95
C LEU A 206 19.42 -3.70 7.45
N THR A 207 19.65 -3.58 8.76
CA THR A 207 20.88 -4.01 9.41
C THR A 207 20.77 -5.50 9.68
N GLY A 208 21.21 -6.30 8.72
CA GLY A 208 21.24 -7.75 8.89
C GLY A 208 22.10 -8.14 10.08
N ASN A 209 21.48 -8.64 11.14
CA ASN A 209 22.15 -9.64 11.98
C ASN A 209 22.22 -10.92 11.15
N SER A 210 23.11 -10.94 10.16
CA SER A 210 23.61 -12.17 9.59
C SER A 210 24.51 -12.81 10.64
N MET A 211 23.90 -13.33 11.71
CA MET A 211 24.54 -14.38 12.49
C MET A 211 24.61 -15.59 11.56
N ARG A 212 25.73 -15.67 10.84
CA ARG A 212 26.25 -16.93 10.32
C ARG A 212 26.38 -17.87 11.51
N SER A 213 25.43 -18.78 11.67
CA SER A 213 25.67 -20.01 12.40
C SER A 213 26.53 -20.88 11.48
N THR A 214 27.84 -20.83 11.69
CA THR A 214 28.77 -21.90 11.31
C THR A 214 28.83 -22.91 12.43
#